data_AF-A0A845ACT3-F1
#
_entry.id   AF-A0A845ACT3-F1
#
_cell.length_a   1.000
_cell.length_b   1.000
_cell.length_c   1.000
_cell.angle_alpha   90.00
_cell.angle_beta   90.00
_cell.angle_gamma   90.00
#
_symmetry.space_group_name_H-M   'P 1'
#
loop_
_entity.id
_entity.type
_entity.pdbx_description
1 polymer ?
#
loop_
_entity_poly.entity_id
_entity_poly.type
_entity_poly.pdbx_seq_one_letter_code
_entity_poly.pdbx_strand_id
1 'polypeptide(L)'
;MVAGAVCVGLAACGGGNSRPKADVAAAKINTIGVNSYLWRAALETLSFMPLAQADSAGGVIVTDWYSKPGEPGERMKVSVSILDQDLRADALRVAASRQVYQGGNWVNAPVQAATVQKLEEIILTKARDIRRSAISG
;
A
#
# COMPACT_ATOMS: atom_id res chain seq x y z
N MET A 1 -52.70 -8.68 65.33
CA MET A 1 -53.45 -8.71 64.05
C MET A 1 -52.97 -7.53 63.21
N VAL A 2 -52.85 -7.70 61.89
CA VAL A 2 -52.18 -6.82 60.88
C VAL A 2 -50.67 -7.10 60.81
N ALA A 3 -50.12 -7.95 59.94
CA ALA A 3 -50.19 -8.11 58.47
C ALA A 3 -49.38 -7.07 57.68
N GLY A 4 -48.33 -7.55 56.98
CA GLY A 4 -47.80 -6.91 55.77
C GLY A 4 -46.29 -6.70 55.73
N ALA A 5 -45.56 -7.54 54.98
CA ALA A 5 -44.68 -7.12 53.88
C ALA A 5 -43.93 -8.30 53.27
N VAL A 6 -44.01 -8.38 51.94
CA VAL A 6 -43.49 -9.38 51.00
C VAL A 6 -42.05 -9.04 50.58
N CYS A 7 -41.19 -10.03 50.34
CA CYS A 7 -40.03 -10.02 49.41
C CYS A 7 -39.65 -11.49 49.13
N VAL A 8 -40.23 -12.16 48.13
CA VAL A 8 -39.72 -12.35 46.75
C VAL A 8 -38.30 -12.95 46.69
N GLY A 9 -38.22 -14.14 46.07
CA GLY A 9 -37.08 -15.04 46.11
C GLY A 9 -35.85 -14.59 45.32
N LEU A 10 -34.68 -15.01 45.83
CA LEU A 10 -33.39 -14.91 45.15
C LEU A 10 -33.17 -16.16 44.29
N ALA A 11 -33.67 -16.12 43.05
CA ALA A 11 -33.14 -16.96 41.97
C ALA A 11 -32.04 -16.16 41.25
N ALA A 12 -30.83 -16.16 41.81
CA ALA A 12 -29.65 -15.65 41.11
C ALA A 12 -29.15 -16.76 40.16
N CYS A 13 -29.79 -16.88 39.00
CA CYS A 13 -29.29 -17.67 37.89
C CYS A 13 -27.94 -17.10 37.46
N GLY A 14 -26.90 -17.94 37.56
CA GLY A 14 -25.68 -17.73 36.83
C GLY A 14 -25.90 -17.82 35.32
N GLY A 15 -24.94 -17.28 34.59
CA GLY A 15 -24.75 -17.63 33.19
C GLY A 15 -24.79 -16.44 32.25
N GLY A 16 -23.64 -16.19 31.64
CA GLY A 16 -23.66 -15.86 30.22
C GLY A 16 -23.32 -14.42 29.86
N ASN A 17 -22.01 -14.15 29.88
CA ASN A 17 -21.34 -13.73 28.64
C ASN A 17 -21.67 -12.32 28.13
N SER A 18 -21.10 -11.32 28.83
CA SER A 18 -20.70 -10.06 28.20
C SER A 18 -19.58 -10.35 27.20
N ARG A 19 -19.94 -10.67 25.94
CA ARG A 19 -18.99 -10.55 24.83
C ARG A 19 -18.94 -9.06 24.48
N PRO A 20 -17.85 -8.34 24.75
CA PRO A 20 -17.66 -7.06 24.10
C PRO A 20 -17.74 -7.32 22.59
N LYS A 21 -18.71 -6.68 21.92
CA LYS A 21 -18.67 -6.53 20.47
C LYS A 21 -17.34 -5.83 20.20
N ALA A 22 -16.37 -6.59 19.70
CA ALA A 22 -15.18 -6.02 19.12
C ALA A 22 -15.68 -5.05 18.06
N ASP A 23 -15.53 -3.75 18.34
CA ASP A 23 -15.59 -2.69 17.36
C ASP A 23 -14.49 -3.02 16.37
N VAL A 24 -14.84 -3.84 15.38
CA VAL A 24 -14.03 -4.07 14.19
C VAL A 24 -14.01 -2.72 13.49
N ALA A 25 -13.10 -1.85 13.93
CA ALA A 25 -12.70 -0.64 13.25
C ALA A 25 -12.66 -1.02 11.77
N ALA A 26 -13.61 -0.47 11.01
CA ALA A 26 -13.98 -0.96 9.70
C ALA A 26 -12.71 -1.32 8.95
N ALA A 27 -12.49 -2.62 8.74
CA ALA A 27 -11.47 -3.07 7.81
C ALA A 27 -11.88 -2.40 6.50
N LYS A 28 -11.24 -1.28 6.15
CA LYS A 28 -11.43 -0.66 4.85
C LYS A 28 -11.01 -1.76 3.90
N ILE A 29 -11.99 -2.46 3.35
CA ILE A 29 -11.81 -3.35 2.22
C ILE A 29 -11.36 -2.40 1.13
N ASN A 30 -10.05 -2.21 1.03
CA ASN A 30 -9.50 -1.38 0.00
C ASN A 30 -9.58 -2.22 -1.27
N THR A 31 -10.67 -2.03 -2.00
CA THR A 31 -10.91 -2.75 -3.25
C THR A 31 -9.75 -2.41 -4.17
N ILE A 32 -8.96 -3.44 -4.50
CA ILE A 32 -7.90 -3.29 -5.49
C ILE A 32 -8.60 -3.21 -6.84
N GLY A 33 -8.60 -2.03 -7.45
CA GLY A 33 -9.24 -1.77 -8.75
C GLY A 33 -8.39 -2.19 -9.95
N VAL A 34 -7.15 -2.60 -9.68
CA VAL A 34 -6.12 -2.96 -10.68
C VAL A 34 -5.58 -4.36 -10.46
N ASN A 35 -4.67 -4.81 -11.33
CA ASN A 35 -4.03 -6.11 -11.16
C ASN A 35 -3.29 -6.20 -9.79
N SER A 36 -3.70 -7.14 -8.94
CA SER A 36 -3.16 -7.28 -7.59
C SER A 36 -1.68 -7.68 -7.56
N TYR A 37 -1.20 -8.39 -8.59
CA TYR A 37 0.21 -8.77 -8.71
C TYR A 37 1.08 -7.58 -9.11
N LEU A 38 0.64 -6.77 -10.08
CA LEU A 38 1.34 -5.52 -10.44
C LEU A 38 1.38 -4.57 -9.25
N TRP A 39 0.26 -4.39 -8.56
CA TRP A 39 0.17 -3.54 -7.37
C TRP A 39 1.17 -3.97 -6.29
N ARG A 40 1.17 -5.27 -5.94
CA ARG A 40 2.08 -5.80 -4.93
C ARG A 40 3.54 -5.72 -5.36
N ALA A 41 3.85 -6.06 -6.60
CA ALA A 41 5.20 -5.99 -7.13
C ALA A 41 5.75 -4.55 -7.16
N ALA A 42 4.92 -3.56 -7.52
CA ALA A 42 5.29 -2.16 -7.53
C ALA A 42 5.57 -1.65 -6.10
N LEU A 43 4.71 -1.96 -5.14
CA LEU A 43 4.92 -1.60 -3.74
C LEU A 43 6.21 -2.22 -3.17
N GLU A 44 6.44 -3.52 -3.39
CA GLU A 44 7.68 -4.19 -2.96
C GLU A 44 8.93 -3.59 -3.61
N THR A 45 8.84 -3.20 -4.88
CA THR A 45 9.98 -2.62 -5.60
C THR A 45 10.31 -1.22 -5.08
N LEU A 46 9.30 -0.43 -4.71
CA LEU A 46 9.46 0.94 -4.24
C LEU A 46 9.55 1.08 -2.73
N SER A 47 9.44 0.00 -1.96
CA SER A 47 9.35 0.04 -0.49
C SER A 47 10.59 0.60 0.21
N PHE A 48 11.69 0.81 -0.51
CA PHE A 48 12.89 1.48 0.02
C PHE A 48 12.77 3.01 -0.01
N MET A 49 11.78 3.57 -0.71
CA MET A 49 11.47 5.00 -0.74
C MET A 49 10.23 5.27 0.13
N PRO A 50 10.15 6.41 0.83
CA PRO A 50 8.90 6.81 1.48
C PRO A 50 7.78 7.02 0.44
N LEU A 51 6.56 6.58 0.76
CA LEU A 51 5.40 6.71 -0.12
C LEU A 51 4.63 7.99 0.24
N ALA A 52 4.46 8.88 -0.73
CA ALA A 52 3.63 10.08 -0.62
C ALA A 52 2.14 9.73 -0.83
N GLN A 53 1.85 8.82 -1.76
CA GLN A 53 0.50 8.38 -2.10
C GLN A 53 0.51 6.92 -2.57
N ALA A 54 -0.48 6.15 -2.13
CA ALA A 54 -0.75 4.81 -2.65
C ALA A 54 -2.27 4.59 -2.72
N ASP A 55 -2.82 4.67 -3.94
CA ASP A 55 -4.22 4.40 -4.24
C ASP A 55 -4.37 3.08 -5.02
N SER A 56 -4.83 2.03 -4.33
CA SER A 56 -5.04 0.70 -4.92
C SER A 56 -6.30 0.60 -5.78
N ALA A 57 -7.25 1.53 -5.64
CA ALA A 57 -8.44 1.56 -6.49
C ALA A 57 -8.10 2.19 -7.85
N GLY A 58 -7.39 3.32 -7.85
CA GLY A 58 -6.92 4.01 -9.06
C GLY A 58 -5.62 3.48 -9.66
N GLY A 59 -4.90 2.60 -8.97
CA GLY A 59 -3.65 2.02 -9.45
C GLY A 59 -2.47 2.99 -9.44
N VAL A 60 -2.46 4.00 -8.57
CA VAL A 60 -1.43 5.04 -8.54
C VAL A 60 -0.57 4.92 -7.29
N ILE A 61 0.74 4.88 -7.47
CA ILE A 61 1.74 4.91 -6.39
C ILE A 61 2.68 6.08 -6.67
N VAL A 62 2.87 6.97 -5.69
CA VAL A 62 3.80 8.09 -5.77
C VAL A 62 4.69 8.07 -4.55
N THR A 63 6.00 8.10 -4.76
CA THR A 63 6.97 8.22 -3.67
C THR A 63 7.13 9.68 -3.27
N ASP A 64 7.66 9.92 -2.08
CA ASP A 64 8.28 11.20 -1.76
C ASP A 64 9.63 11.35 -2.47
N TRP A 65 10.21 12.55 -2.37
CA TRP A 65 11.59 12.78 -2.75
C TRP A 65 12.53 11.98 -1.86
N TYR A 66 13.33 11.12 -2.48
CA TYR A 66 14.31 10.29 -1.79
C TYR A 66 15.72 10.60 -2.28
N SER A 67 16.64 10.82 -1.34
CA SER A 67 18.08 10.94 -1.59
C SER A 67 18.78 9.71 -1.04
N LYS A 68 19.64 9.09 -1.84
CA LYS A 68 20.46 7.98 -1.35
C LYS A 68 21.47 8.53 -0.34
N PRO A 69 21.74 7.85 0.78
CA PRO A 69 22.73 8.29 1.76
C PRO A 69 24.15 8.53 1.17
N GLY A 70 24.54 7.82 0.11
CA GLY A 70 25.81 8.02 -0.59
C GLY A 70 25.82 9.17 -1.61
N GLU A 71 24.66 9.71 -1.96
CA GLU A 71 24.48 10.76 -2.98
C GLU A 71 23.49 11.84 -2.49
N PRO A 72 23.77 12.55 -1.38
CA PRO A 72 22.83 13.51 -0.79
C PRO A 72 22.57 14.74 -1.68
N GLY A 73 23.45 15.00 -2.66
CA GLY A 73 23.28 16.05 -3.65
C GLY A 73 22.27 15.70 -4.76
N GLU A 74 21.66 14.53 -4.72
CA GLU A 74 20.64 14.09 -5.67
C GLU A 74 19.40 13.61 -4.93
N ARG A 75 18.22 13.93 -5.46
CA ARG A 75 16.95 13.36 -5.01
C ARG A 75 16.13 12.90 -6.20
N MET A 76 15.38 11.83 -5.99
CA MET A 76 14.50 11.26 -6.99
C MET A 76 13.11 11.02 -6.42
N LYS A 77 12.10 11.26 -7.26
CA LYS A 77 10.71 10.89 -7.02
C LYS A 77 10.29 9.91 -8.11
N VAL A 78 9.56 8.87 -7.74
CA VAL A 78 9.01 7.90 -8.70
C VAL A 78 7.49 7.92 -8.59
N SER A 79 6.83 7.75 -9.73
CA SER A 79 5.38 7.63 -9.84
C SER A 79 5.07 6.46 -10.75
N VAL A 80 4.21 5.56 -10.28
CA VAL A 80 3.79 4.37 -10.99
C VAL A 80 2.29 4.43 -11.17
N SER A 81 1.84 4.14 -12.38
CA SER A 81 0.43 4.04 -12.73
C SER A 81 0.18 2.68 -13.34
N ILE A 82 -0.75 1.94 -12.76
CA ILE A 82 -1.25 0.67 -13.28
C ILE A 82 -2.55 0.97 -14.01
N LEU A 83 -2.53 0.73 -15.31
CA LEU A 83 -3.56 1.17 -16.24
C LEU A 83 -4.62 0.08 -16.47
N ASP A 84 -4.35 -1.15 -16.07
CA ASP A 84 -5.22 -2.29 -16.36
C ASP A 84 -5.16 -3.40 -15.30
N GLN A 85 -6.09 -4.33 -15.41
CA GLN A 85 -6.24 -5.54 -14.60
C GLN A 85 -5.49 -6.74 -15.20
N ASP A 86 -5.09 -6.70 -16.46
CA ASP A 86 -4.28 -7.76 -17.06
C ASP A 86 -2.78 -7.61 -16.79
N LEU A 87 -2.08 -8.75 -16.68
CA LEU A 87 -0.63 -8.79 -16.51
C LEU A 87 0.08 -8.69 -17.86
N ARG A 88 0.11 -7.49 -18.43
CA ARG A 88 0.77 -7.16 -19.70
C ARG A 88 1.78 -6.02 -19.56
N ALA A 89 2.67 -5.86 -20.54
CA ALA A 89 3.78 -4.91 -20.46
C ALA A 89 3.32 -3.44 -20.52
N ASP A 90 2.26 -3.16 -21.26
CA ASP A 90 1.64 -1.85 -21.44
C ASP A 90 0.65 -1.46 -20.33
N ALA A 91 0.32 -2.38 -19.42
CA ALA A 91 -0.55 -2.11 -18.27
C ALA A 91 0.16 -1.37 -17.13
N LEU A 92 1.47 -1.14 -17.23
CA LEU A 92 2.28 -0.46 -16.23
C LEU A 92 2.98 0.74 -16.88
N ARG A 93 2.92 1.89 -16.21
CA ARG A 93 3.68 3.08 -16.60
C ARG A 93 4.48 3.59 -15.42
N VAL A 94 5.78 3.80 -15.62
CA VAL A 94 6.65 4.41 -14.61
C VAL A 94 7.13 5.77 -15.09
N ALA A 95 7.07 6.74 -14.20
CA ALA A 95 7.66 8.05 -14.39
C ALA A 95 8.59 8.35 -13.22
N ALA A 96 9.73 8.95 -13.51
CA ALA A 96 10.67 9.39 -12.49
C ALA A 96 11.03 10.85 -12.72
N SER A 97 11.23 11.58 -11.63
CA SER A 97 11.72 12.95 -11.62
C SER A 97 12.97 13.00 -10.78
N ARG A 98 14.04 13.62 -11.30
CA ARG A 98 15.32 13.75 -10.61
C ARG A 98 15.65 15.22 -10.43
N GLN A 99 16.18 15.55 -9.27
CA GLN A 99 16.70 16.87 -8.97
C GLN A 99 18.09 16.74 -8.36
N VAL A 100 18.94 17.71 -8.69
CA VAL A 100 20.30 17.81 -8.19
C VAL A 100 20.45 19.12 -7.44
N TYR A 101 21.19 19.08 -6.34
CA TYR A 101 21.47 20.25 -5.52
C TYR A 101 22.65 21.01 -6.11
N GLN A 102 22.39 22.20 -6.63
CA GLN A 102 23.38 23.05 -7.28
C GLN A 102 23.19 24.49 -6.82
N GLY A 103 24.27 25.13 -6.35
CA GLY A 103 24.25 26.55 -5.97
C GLY A 103 23.20 26.89 -4.90
N GLY A 104 22.98 26.00 -3.94
CA GLY A 104 22.01 26.21 -2.86
C GLY A 104 20.55 25.87 -3.21
N ASN A 105 20.28 25.43 -4.44
CA ASN A 105 18.93 25.17 -4.94
C ASN A 105 18.80 23.77 -5.56
N TRP A 106 17.58 23.23 -5.55
CA TRP A 106 17.26 21.99 -6.25
C TRP A 106 16.86 22.29 -7.69
N VAL A 107 17.62 21.76 -8.65
CA VAL A 107 17.40 21.97 -10.08
C VAL A 107 16.99 20.65 -10.73
N ASN A 108 15.99 20.69 -11.61
CA ASN A 108 15.56 19.51 -12.37
C ASN A 108 16.70 18.99 -13.25
N ALA A 109 16.93 17.68 -13.19
CA ALA A 109 17.90 17.00 -14.03
C ALA A 109 17.23 15.87 -14.81
N PRO A 110 17.72 15.54 -16.02
CA PRO A 110 17.18 14.44 -16.78
C PRO A 110 17.35 13.12 -16.03
N VAL A 111 16.30 12.31 -16.06
CA VAL A 111 16.36 10.90 -15.65
C VAL A 111 16.80 10.09 -16.86
N GLN A 112 17.74 9.17 -16.66
CA GLN A 112 18.15 8.25 -17.71
C GLN A 112 16.99 7.32 -18.05
N ALA A 113 16.67 7.18 -19.35
CA ALA A 113 15.60 6.29 -19.81
C ALA A 113 15.80 4.85 -19.33
N ALA A 114 17.06 4.39 -19.26
CA ALA A 114 17.41 3.07 -18.74
C ALA A 114 16.96 2.83 -17.28
N THR A 115 16.94 3.88 -16.43
CA THR A 115 16.45 3.76 -15.04
C THR A 115 14.96 3.47 -15.01
N VAL A 116 14.18 4.18 -15.82
CA VAL A 116 12.72 3.99 -15.89
C VAL A 116 12.40 2.61 -16.45
N GLN A 117 13.02 2.24 -17.56
CA GLN A 117 12.84 0.91 -18.19
C GLN A 117 13.22 -0.22 -17.24
N LYS A 118 14.33 -0.08 -16.50
CA LYS A 118 14.76 -1.08 -15.52
C LYS A 118 13.77 -1.22 -14.37
N LEU A 119 13.17 -0.13 -13.89
CA LEU A 119 12.12 -0.19 -12.87
C LEU A 119 10.87 -0.91 -13.40
N GLU A 120 10.44 -0.60 -14.62
CA GLU A 120 9.32 -1.28 -15.27
C GLU A 120 9.56 -2.79 -15.39
N GLU A 121 10.75 -3.17 -15.87
CA GLU A 121 11.13 -4.58 -16.04
C GLU A 121 11.17 -5.34 -14.71
N ILE A 122 11.74 -4.74 -13.65
CA ILE A 122 11.79 -5.33 -12.31
C ILE A 122 10.37 -5.57 -11.77
N ILE A 123 9.49 -4.57 -11.89
CA ILE A 123 8.11 -4.69 -11.43
C ILE A 123 7.37 -5.79 -12.20
N LEU A 124 7.46 -5.80 -13.53
CA LEU A 124 6.80 -6.79 -14.38
C LEU A 124 7.32 -8.21 -14.10
N THR A 125 8.62 -8.37 -13.92
CA THR A 125 9.24 -9.66 -13.60
C THR A 125 8.75 -10.16 -12.24
N LYS A 126 8.82 -9.32 -11.21
CA LYS A 126 8.35 -9.66 -9.87
C LYS A 126 6.85 -9.96 -9.83
N ALA A 127 6.02 -9.26 -10.60
CA ALA A 127 4.59 -9.56 -10.70
C ALA A 127 4.33 -10.94 -11.32
N ARG A 128 5.11 -11.32 -12.35
CA ARG A 128 5.04 -12.67 -12.93
C ARG A 128 5.50 -13.74 -11.93
N ASP A 129 6.54 -13.47 -11.15
CA ASP A 129 7.01 -14.37 -10.11
C ASP A 129 5.95 -14.61 -9.05
N ILE A 130 5.35 -13.53 -8.53
CA ILE A 130 4.25 -13.59 -7.59
C ILE A 130 3.09 -14.41 -8.14
N ARG A 131 2.69 -14.18 -9.40
CA ARG A 131 1.61 -14.92 -10.05
C ARG A 131 1.94 -16.41 -10.15
N ARG A 132 3.17 -16.77 -10.54
CA ARG A 132 3.61 -18.16 -10.62
C ARG A 132 3.55 -18.84 -9.26
N SER A 133 4.09 -18.20 -8.21
CA SER A 133 4.08 -18.73 -6.84
C SER A 133 2.67 -18.92 -6.30
N ALA A 134 1.70 -18.07 -6.68
CA ALA A 134 0.31 -18.18 -6.26
C ALA A 134 -0.46 -19.31 -6.95
N ILE A 135 0.00 -19.79 -8.11
CA ILE A 135 -0.63 -20.90 -8.86
C ILE A 135 -0.01 -22.25 -8.46
N SER A 136 1.28 -22.26 -8.08
CA SER A 136 2.01 -23.47 -7.73
C SER A 136 1.86 -23.91 -6.26
N GLY A 137 1.22 -23.10 -5.41
CA GLY A 137 0.98 -23.41 -3.99
C GLY A 137 -0.46 -23.80 -3.76
#